data_AF-A0A9E2ZB26-F1
#
_entry.id   AF-A0A9E2ZB26-F1
#
_cell.length_a   1.000
_cell.length_b   1.000
_cell.length_c   1.000
_cell.angle_alpha   90.00
_cell.angle_beta   90.00
_cell.angle_gamma   90.00
#
_symmetry.space_group_name_H-M   'P 1'
#
loop_
_entity.id
_entity.type
_entity.pdbx_description
1 polymer ?
#
loop_
_entity_poly.entity_id
_entity_poly.type
_entity_poly.pdbx_seq_one_letter_code
_entity_poly.pdbx_strand_id
1 'polypeptide(L)'
;MLAGCGSSTHPAPTTGIPSSLRAQARPIGTGPRFQPPAGGPPIGRCRSSLGPRSGVHIELFAANRVVIIPAGIGTRPPRSFSAGRISRAGCYGDLVTLEPTGVVLVRTGARLNLSSFFRSWGQPLSTTRLASFRAAPGERVGVFVNGRRWLGKPGTVPLTSHAEIVLEVGPYVPPHASFTFPPGT
;
A
#
# COMPACT_ATOMS: atom_id res chain seq x y z
N MET A 1 -3.17 28.12 -60.45
CA MET A 1 -2.06 28.26 -59.48
C MET A 1 -2.30 27.28 -58.35
N LEU A 2 -1.30 26.44 -58.07
CA LEU A 2 -1.30 25.51 -56.94
C LEU A 2 -1.14 26.29 -55.62
N ALA A 3 -1.80 25.83 -54.57
CA ALA A 3 -1.39 26.06 -53.19
C ALA A 3 -1.46 24.73 -52.43
N GLY A 4 -0.30 24.25 -51.99
CA GLY A 4 -0.16 23.15 -51.04
C GLY A 4 0.27 23.65 -49.65
N CYS A 5 0.65 22.68 -48.82
CA CYS A 5 1.18 22.76 -47.44
C CYS A 5 0.11 22.66 -46.33
N GLY A 6 0.22 21.79 -45.32
CA GLY A 6 1.26 20.82 -45.01
C GLY A 6 0.83 20.04 -43.77
N SER A 7 0.82 18.71 -43.87
CA SER A 7 0.54 17.82 -42.74
C SER A 7 1.79 17.73 -41.88
N SER A 8 1.83 18.44 -40.76
CA SER A 8 2.83 18.19 -39.72
C SER A 8 2.64 16.75 -39.22
N THR A 9 3.55 15.87 -39.59
CA THR A 9 3.65 14.50 -39.05
C THR A 9 3.99 14.60 -37.57
N HIS A 10 2.96 14.50 -36.74
CA HIS A 10 3.15 14.22 -35.33
C HIS A 10 3.77 12.81 -35.24
N PRO A 11 4.92 12.63 -34.57
CA PRO A 11 5.44 11.29 -34.33
C PRO A 11 4.34 10.49 -33.62
N ALA A 12 3.96 9.34 -34.19
CA ALA A 12 3.04 8.44 -33.55
C ALA A 12 3.59 8.12 -32.14
N PRO A 13 2.81 8.31 -31.06
CA PRO A 13 3.28 7.94 -29.74
C PRO A 13 3.60 6.45 -29.75
N THR A 14 4.83 6.08 -29.38
CA THR A 14 5.27 4.70 -29.27
C THR A 14 4.35 3.97 -28.29
N THR A 15 3.37 3.23 -28.82
CA THR A 15 2.24 2.62 -28.11
C THR A 15 2.68 1.40 -27.29
N GLY A 16 3.53 1.61 -26.30
CA GLY A 16 3.98 0.55 -25.39
C GLY A 16 4.06 1.07 -23.97
N ILE A 17 3.54 0.28 -23.01
CA ILE A 17 3.75 0.56 -21.59
C ILE A 17 5.26 0.70 -21.34
N PRO A 18 5.75 1.79 -20.72
CA PRO A 18 7.16 1.94 -20.39
C PRO A 18 7.75 0.67 -19.74
N SER A 19 8.97 0.28 -20.13
CA SER A 19 9.63 -0.93 -19.61
C SER A 19 9.80 -0.91 -18.09
N SER A 20 10.02 0.28 -17.52
CA SER A 20 10.03 0.51 -16.07
C SER A 20 8.73 0.09 -15.39
N LEU A 21 7.59 0.53 -15.93
CA LEU A 21 6.26 0.17 -15.38
C LEU A 21 5.99 -1.34 -15.51
N ARG A 22 6.42 -1.97 -16.61
CA ARG A 22 6.33 -3.43 -16.75
C ARG A 22 7.22 -4.17 -15.76
N ALA A 23 8.40 -3.63 -15.46
CA ALA A 23 9.34 -4.23 -14.51
C ALA A 23 8.83 -4.15 -13.06
N GLN A 24 7.97 -3.18 -12.74
CA GLN A 24 7.31 -3.03 -11.44
C GLN A 24 6.05 -3.87 -11.31
N ALA A 25 5.34 -4.12 -12.41
CA ALA A 25 4.10 -4.88 -12.40
C ALA A 25 4.30 -6.33 -11.91
N ARG A 26 3.46 -6.76 -10.97
CA ARG A 26 3.40 -8.15 -10.51
C ARG A 26 1.95 -8.64 -10.51
N PRO A 27 1.69 -9.90 -10.85
CA PRO A 27 0.36 -10.47 -10.71
C PRO A 27 -0.05 -10.49 -9.23
N ILE A 28 -1.35 -10.33 -8.99
CA ILE A 28 -1.92 -10.50 -7.66
C ILE A 28 -1.79 -11.98 -7.26
N GLY A 29 -1.27 -12.22 -6.05
CA GLY A 29 -1.19 -13.57 -5.54
C GLY A 29 -2.55 -14.12 -5.12
N THR A 30 -2.70 -15.43 -5.23
CA THR A 30 -3.96 -16.13 -4.97
C THR A 30 -3.89 -16.92 -3.67
N GLY A 31 -5.00 -16.92 -2.93
CA GLY A 31 -5.17 -17.70 -1.71
C GLY A 31 -4.79 -16.98 -0.41
N PRO A 32 -5.00 -17.64 0.75
CA PRO A 32 -5.02 -16.99 2.06
C PRO A 32 -3.70 -16.32 2.46
N ARG A 33 -2.57 -16.80 1.91
CA ARG A 33 -1.24 -16.23 2.17
C ARG A 33 -1.06 -14.86 1.53
N PHE A 34 -1.67 -14.65 0.36
CA PHE A 34 -1.60 -13.41 -0.42
C PHE A 34 -2.78 -12.47 -0.17
N GLN A 35 -3.86 -12.96 0.43
CA GLN A 35 -5.06 -12.19 0.74
C GLN A 35 -5.43 -12.36 2.22
N PRO A 36 -4.51 -12.07 3.17
CA PRO A 36 -4.79 -12.30 4.58
C PRO A 36 -5.87 -11.32 5.08
N PRO A 37 -6.85 -11.78 5.88
CA PRO A 37 -7.95 -10.94 6.34
C PRO A 37 -7.49 -9.90 7.37
N ALA A 38 -8.30 -8.85 7.56
CA ALA A 38 -8.15 -7.92 8.68
C ALA A 38 -8.65 -8.57 9.98
N GLY A 39 -7.76 -8.74 10.97
CA GLY A 39 -8.10 -9.42 12.23
C GLY A 39 -7.52 -8.80 13.51
N GLY A 40 -6.61 -7.83 13.39
CA GLY A 40 -6.01 -7.17 14.55
C GLY A 40 -6.90 -6.10 15.19
N PRO A 41 -6.53 -5.63 16.40
CA PRO A 41 -7.27 -4.59 17.09
C PRO A 41 -7.07 -3.21 16.43
N PRO A 42 -8.05 -2.29 16.54
CA PRO A 42 -7.80 -0.88 16.25
C PRO A 42 -6.67 -0.33 17.13
N ILE A 43 -5.81 0.51 16.55
CA ILE A 43 -4.80 1.27 17.30
C ILE A 43 -5.42 2.58 17.77
N GLY A 44 -5.06 2.99 18.99
CA GLY A 44 -5.50 4.25 19.56
C GLY A 44 -6.98 4.28 19.93
N ARG A 45 -7.55 5.49 20.02
CA ARG A 45 -8.94 5.64 20.47
C ARG A 45 -9.90 5.26 19.35
N CYS A 46 -10.78 4.32 19.67
CA CYS A 46 -11.92 3.98 18.82
C CYS A 46 -12.92 5.14 18.78
N ARG A 47 -13.18 5.69 17.59
CA ARG A 47 -14.12 6.80 17.36
C ARG A 47 -15.19 6.40 16.35
N SER A 48 -16.40 6.93 16.52
CA SER A 48 -17.54 6.69 15.61
C SER A 48 -17.42 7.45 14.28
N SER A 49 -16.62 8.51 14.23
CA SER A 49 -16.34 9.26 13.01
C SER A 49 -14.95 8.94 12.46
N LEU A 50 -14.84 9.00 11.13
CA LEU A 50 -13.56 8.94 10.43
C LEU A 50 -12.70 10.13 10.93
N GLY A 51 -13.12 11.37 10.67
CA GLY A 51 -12.38 12.58 11.03
C GLY A 51 -11.12 12.79 10.16
N PRO A 52 -10.38 13.89 10.37
CA PRO A 52 -9.22 14.28 9.56
C PRO A 52 -8.11 13.22 9.56
N ARG A 53 -7.58 12.92 8.37
CA ARG A 53 -6.52 11.94 8.14
C ARG A 53 -5.59 12.36 7.00
N SER A 54 -4.41 11.76 7.01
CA SER A 54 -3.45 11.74 5.90
C SER A 54 -3.28 10.31 5.35
N GLY A 55 -3.23 10.14 4.04
CA GLY A 55 -2.99 8.87 3.37
C GLY A 55 -1.52 8.50 3.34
N VAL A 56 -1.25 7.21 3.47
CA VAL A 56 0.04 6.55 3.20
C VAL A 56 -0.27 5.37 2.30
N HIS A 57 0.52 5.13 1.27
CA HIS A 57 0.33 3.99 0.40
C HIS A 57 1.36 2.92 0.72
N ILE A 58 0.89 1.69 0.90
CA ILE A 58 1.73 0.55 1.26
C ILE A 58 1.50 -0.56 0.26
N GLU A 59 2.59 -1.08 -0.29
CA GLU A 59 2.61 -2.21 -1.18
C GLU A 59 3.42 -3.36 -0.60
N LEU A 60 2.94 -4.57 -0.82
CA LEU A 60 3.57 -5.77 -0.32
C LEU A 60 3.78 -6.75 -1.46
N PHE A 61 5.02 -7.20 -1.62
CA PHE A 61 5.38 -8.23 -2.58
C PHE A 61 5.93 -9.46 -1.85
N ALA A 62 5.46 -10.63 -2.24
CA ALA A 62 6.04 -11.88 -1.78
C ALA A 62 6.03 -12.91 -2.90
N ALA A 63 7.08 -13.71 -3.02
CA ALA A 63 7.16 -14.75 -4.06
C ALA A 63 6.77 -14.24 -5.47
N ASN A 64 7.28 -13.06 -5.81
CA ASN A 64 7.04 -12.34 -7.07
C ASN A 64 5.57 -11.97 -7.36
N ARG A 65 4.76 -11.78 -6.32
CA ARG A 65 3.32 -11.49 -6.42
C ARG A 65 2.91 -10.43 -5.41
N VAL A 66 1.85 -9.67 -5.73
CA VAL A 66 1.23 -8.73 -4.80
C VAL A 66 0.56 -9.50 -3.67
N VAL A 67 0.79 -9.06 -2.43
CA VAL A 67 0.02 -9.42 -1.25
C VAL A 67 -0.99 -8.30 -0.98
N ILE A 68 -2.27 -8.61 -1.03
CA ILE A 68 -3.34 -7.65 -0.83
C ILE A 68 -3.42 -7.23 0.64
N ILE A 69 -3.37 -5.92 0.86
CA ILE A 69 -3.79 -5.30 2.12
C ILE A 69 -5.33 -5.17 2.06
N PRO A 70 -6.09 -5.86 2.94
CA PRO A 70 -7.54 -5.83 2.90
C PRO A 70 -8.10 -4.49 3.42
N ALA A 71 -9.33 -4.20 3.04
CA ALA A 71 -10.15 -3.21 3.73
C ALA A 71 -10.46 -3.65 5.18
N GLY A 72 -10.71 -2.68 6.05
CA GLY A 72 -11.24 -2.90 7.39
C GLY A 72 -10.20 -3.05 8.49
N ILE A 73 -8.90 -2.97 8.18
CA ILE A 73 -7.84 -2.85 9.19
C ILE A 73 -8.14 -1.60 10.04
N GLY A 74 -8.04 -1.74 11.37
CA GLY A 74 -8.28 -0.63 12.29
C GLY A 74 -9.75 -0.20 12.46
N THR A 75 -10.71 -0.93 11.87
CA THR A 75 -12.15 -0.62 11.99
C THR A 75 -12.90 -1.70 12.78
N ARG A 76 -14.08 -1.39 13.35
CA ARG A 76 -15.00 -2.39 13.92
C ARG A 76 -16.40 -2.32 13.29
N PRO A 77 -17.14 -3.44 13.27
CA PRO A 77 -18.55 -3.45 12.88
C PRO A 77 -19.44 -2.55 13.76
N PRO A 78 -20.66 -2.23 13.31
CA PRO A 78 -21.22 -2.56 11.99
C PRO A 78 -20.49 -1.82 10.86
N ARG A 79 -20.32 -2.46 9.69
CA ARG A 79 -19.70 -1.86 8.49
C ARG A 79 -20.71 -1.79 7.36
N SER A 80 -20.74 -0.69 6.63
CA SER A 80 -21.43 -0.57 5.35
C SER A 80 -20.43 -0.33 4.24
N PHE A 81 -20.79 -0.75 3.04
CA PHE A 81 -19.93 -0.66 1.87
C PHE A 81 -20.61 0.16 0.77
N SER A 82 -19.82 0.84 -0.04
CA SER A 82 -20.22 1.48 -1.29
C SER A 82 -19.11 1.23 -2.30
N ALA A 83 -19.43 0.62 -3.43
CA ALA A 83 -18.47 0.26 -4.48
C ALA A 83 -17.21 -0.48 -3.96
N GLY A 84 -17.39 -1.43 -3.02
CA GLY A 84 -16.28 -2.22 -2.45
C GLY A 84 -15.43 -1.49 -1.39
N ARG A 85 -15.68 -0.20 -1.15
CA ARG A 85 -15.06 0.60 -0.08
C ARG A 85 -15.97 0.67 1.14
N ILE A 86 -15.39 0.66 2.34
CA ILE A 86 -16.10 0.90 3.60
C ILE A 86 -16.56 2.36 3.65
N SER A 87 -17.88 2.57 3.55
CA SER A 87 -18.52 3.89 3.64
C SER A 87 -18.82 4.29 5.09
N ARG A 88 -19.09 3.31 5.97
CA ARG A 88 -19.29 3.50 7.41
C ARG A 88 -18.72 2.33 8.19
N ALA A 89 -18.22 2.60 9.39
CA ALA A 89 -17.88 1.61 10.39
C ALA A 89 -18.37 2.10 11.77
N GLY A 90 -18.68 1.18 12.68
CA GLY A 90 -19.03 1.50 14.07
C GLY A 90 -17.85 2.11 14.84
N CYS A 91 -16.62 1.83 14.37
CA CYS A 91 -15.40 2.32 14.97
C CYS A 91 -14.32 2.54 13.91
N TYR A 92 -13.57 3.62 14.07
CA TYR A 92 -12.32 3.89 13.38
C TYR A 92 -11.21 4.19 14.40
N GLY A 93 -10.13 3.41 14.35
CA GLY A 93 -8.90 3.71 15.08
C GLY A 93 -8.11 4.88 14.50
N ASP A 94 -6.88 5.02 14.97
CA ASP A 94 -5.95 6.08 14.53
C ASP A 94 -5.25 5.74 13.22
N LEU A 95 -5.27 4.48 12.78
CA LEU A 95 -5.00 4.09 11.40
C LEU A 95 -6.12 3.18 10.90
N VAL A 96 -6.50 3.30 9.63
CA VAL A 96 -7.53 2.45 9.01
C VAL A 96 -7.24 2.19 7.53
N THR A 97 -7.71 1.05 7.02
CA THR A 97 -7.89 0.82 5.57
C THR A 97 -9.38 0.74 5.26
N LEU A 98 -9.81 1.40 4.19
CA LEU A 98 -11.22 1.42 3.79
C LEU A 98 -11.49 0.63 2.51
N GLU A 99 -10.44 0.29 1.76
CA GLU A 99 -10.51 -0.43 0.49
C GLU A 99 -9.20 -1.21 0.29
N PRO A 100 -9.18 -2.25 -0.57
CA PRO A 100 -8.03 -3.13 -0.71
C PRO A 100 -6.96 -2.61 -1.68
N THR A 101 -6.65 -1.30 -1.64
CA THR A 101 -5.70 -0.65 -2.56
C THR A 101 -4.30 -0.48 -1.97
N GLY A 102 -4.13 -0.70 -0.66
CA GLY A 102 -2.89 -0.36 0.05
C GLY A 102 -2.87 1.03 0.68
N VAL A 103 -3.90 1.86 0.44
CA VAL A 103 -4.05 3.15 1.13
C VAL A 103 -4.43 2.95 2.60
N VAL A 104 -3.54 3.38 3.47
CA VAL A 104 -3.71 3.47 4.93
C VAL A 104 -3.96 4.93 5.30
N LEU A 105 -5.12 5.21 5.88
CA LEU A 105 -5.43 6.54 6.39
C LEU A 105 -4.99 6.64 7.85
N VAL A 106 -4.11 7.59 8.14
CA VAL A 106 -3.58 7.88 9.47
C VAL A 106 -4.22 9.14 10.03
N ARG A 107 -4.70 9.11 11.27
CA ARG A 107 -5.31 10.25 11.94
C ARG A 107 -4.30 11.38 12.13
N THR A 108 -4.73 12.61 11.84
CA THR A 108 -3.91 13.81 12.08
C THR A 108 -3.41 13.85 13.53
N GLY A 109 -2.11 14.08 13.70
CA GLY A 109 -1.44 14.13 15.01
C GLY A 109 -0.97 12.77 15.55
N ALA A 110 -1.40 11.64 14.98
CA ALA A 110 -0.91 10.32 15.37
C ALA A 110 0.50 10.08 14.81
N ARG A 111 1.41 9.58 15.66
CA ARG A 111 2.76 9.18 15.27
C ARG A 111 2.83 7.65 15.23
N LEU A 112 2.54 7.07 14.07
CA LEU A 112 2.46 5.63 13.87
C LEU A 112 3.53 5.15 12.90
N ASN A 113 3.81 3.84 12.95
CA ASN A 113 4.83 3.18 12.13
C ASN A 113 4.29 1.86 11.58
N LEU A 114 5.09 1.18 10.74
CA LEU A 114 4.70 -0.12 10.18
C LEU A 114 4.40 -1.16 11.26
N SER A 115 5.10 -1.17 12.40
CA SER A 115 4.73 -2.05 13.52
C SER A 115 3.29 -1.81 14.01
N SER A 116 2.86 -0.56 14.08
CA SER A 116 1.48 -0.20 14.45
C SER A 116 0.47 -0.71 13.42
N PHE A 117 0.77 -0.54 12.13
CA PHE A 117 -0.07 -1.01 11.03
C PHE A 117 -0.21 -2.54 11.05
N PHE A 118 0.90 -3.27 11.08
CA PHE A 118 0.89 -4.74 11.09
C PHE A 118 0.23 -5.31 12.36
N ARG A 119 0.42 -4.67 13.53
CA ARG A 119 -0.34 -5.01 14.75
C ARG A 119 -1.84 -4.82 14.55
N SER A 120 -2.26 -3.72 13.93
CA SER A 120 -3.69 -3.46 13.67
C SER A 120 -4.29 -4.41 12.65
N TRP A 121 -3.49 -4.84 11.68
CA TRP A 121 -3.89 -5.85 10.71
C TRP A 121 -4.01 -7.23 11.37
N GLY A 122 -3.14 -7.52 12.36
CA GLY A 122 -2.99 -8.85 12.93
C GLY A 122 -2.01 -9.71 12.14
N GLN A 123 -1.18 -9.10 11.29
CA GLN A 123 -0.14 -9.78 10.53
C GLN A 123 1.24 -9.53 11.16
N PRO A 124 2.13 -10.52 11.16
CA PRO A 124 3.47 -10.37 11.71
C PRO A 124 4.38 -9.57 10.76
N LEU A 125 5.26 -8.76 11.35
CA LEU A 125 6.34 -8.06 10.67
C LEU A 125 7.63 -8.20 11.49
N SER A 126 8.71 -8.63 10.85
CA SER A 126 10.06 -8.63 11.42
C SER A 126 11.09 -8.36 10.34
N THR A 127 12.38 -8.41 10.68
CA THR A 127 13.46 -8.31 9.68
C THR A 127 13.47 -9.45 8.67
N THR A 128 12.79 -10.57 8.94
CA THR A 128 12.79 -11.78 8.10
C THR A 128 11.39 -12.34 7.85
N ARG A 129 10.34 -11.62 8.27
CA ARG A 129 8.95 -12.08 8.12
C ARG A 129 8.05 -10.93 7.68
N LEU A 130 7.29 -11.19 6.61
CA LEU A 130 6.26 -10.30 6.07
C LEU A 130 4.96 -11.09 5.97
N ALA A 131 4.03 -10.86 6.89
CA ALA A 131 2.82 -11.65 7.03
C ALA A 131 3.13 -13.18 7.08
N SER A 132 2.52 -13.97 6.21
CA SER A 132 2.76 -15.42 6.14
C SER A 132 4.08 -15.81 5.41
N PHE A 133 4.84 -14.84 4.89
CA PHE A 133 6.06 -15.07 4.13
C PHE A 133 7.30 -14.87 5.00
N ARG A 134 8.29 -15.75 4.79
CA ARG A 134 9.59 -15.70 5.46
C ARG A 134 10.67 -15.48 4.40
N ALA A 135 11.64 -14.64 4.72
CA ALA A 135 12.84 -14.47 3.92
C ALA A 135 13.65 -15.78 3.90
N ALA A 136 14.37 -16.03 2.81
CA ALA A 136 15.29 -17.16 2.74
C ALA A 136 16.44 -16.99 3.75
N PRO A 137 17.18 -18.05 4.10
CA PRO A 137 18.36 -17.93 4.95
C PRO A 137 19.35 -16.87 4.42
N GLY A 138 19.78 -15.95 5.29
CA GLY A 138 20.67 -14.84 4.92
C GLY A 138 19.97 -13.62 4.32
N GLU A 139 18.71 -13.73 3.91
CA GLU A 139 17.92 -12.63 3.37
C GLU A 139 17.12 -11.89 4.45
N ARG A 140 16.61 -10.71 4.09
CA ARG A 140 15.78 -9.86 4.95
C ARG A 140 14.59 -9.33 4.15
N VAL A 141 13.56 -8.88 4.86
CA VAL A 141 12.48 -8.10 4.27
C VAL A 141 13.08 -6.83 3.66
N GLY A 142 12.94 -6.68 2.34
CA GLY A 142 13.27 -5.46 1.63
C GLY A 142 12.26 -4.38 1.98
N VAL A 143 12.72 -3.14 2.18
CA VAL A 143 11.86 -2.02 2.53
C VAL A 143 12.33 -0.79 1.76
N PHE A 144 11.39 -0.11 1.13
CA PHE A 144 11.64 1.12 0.38
C PHE A 144 10.63 2.18 0.78
N VAL A 145 11.08 3.42 0.92
CA VAL A 145 10.25 4.59 1.19
C VAL A 145 10.51 5.59 0.07
N ASN A 146 9.48 5.92 -0.70
CA ASN A 146 9.56 6.78 -1.87
C ASN A 146 10.67 6.33 -2.84
N GLY A 147 10.73 5.02 -3.11
CA GLY A 147 11.72 4.40 -3.99
C GLY A 147 13.13 4.25 -3.38
N ARG A 148 13.40 4.80 -2.20
CA ARG A 148 14.72 4.73 -1.54
C ARG A 148 14.75 3.60 -0.51
N ARG A 149 15.83 2.81 -0.52
CA ARG A 149 15.98 1.69 0.41
C ARG A 149 16.05 2.17 1.87
N TRP A 150 15.25 1.56 2.73
CA TRP A 150 15.31 1.74 4.17
C TRP A 150 16.24 0.69 4.79
N LEU A 151 17.25 1.14 5.55
CA LEU A 151 18.25 0.26 6.16
C LEU A 151 17.92 -0.16 7.60
N GLY A 152 16.95 0.51 8.22
CA GLY A 152 16.50 0.21 9.58
C GLY A 152 15.62 -1.03 9.67
N LYS A 153 15.14 -1.34 10.88
CA LYS A 153 14.16 -2.41 11.08
C LYS A 153 12.86 -2.07 10.33
N PRO A 154 12.19 -3.04 9.66
CA PRO A 154 10.96 -2.75 8.91
C PRO A 154 9.88 -2.09 9.78
N GLY A 155 9.70 -2.56 11.01
CA GLY A 155 8.69 -2.02 11.93
C GLY A 155 8.86 -0.55 12.32
N THR A 156 10.06 0.02 12.15
CA THR A 156 10.36 1.41 12.56
C THR A 156 10.07 2.44 11.48
N VAL A 157 9.70 2.03 10.27
CA VAL A 157 9.34 2.98 9.20
C VAL A 157 8.12 3.80 9.63
N PRO A 158 8.23 5.14 9.69
CA PRO A 158 7.11 5.99 10.07
C PRO A 158 6.06 6.04 8.96
N LEU A 159 4.79 6.13 9.35
CA LEU A 159 3.67 6.34 8.42
C LEU A 159 3.48 7.86 8.20
N THR A 160 4.40 8.46 7.46
CA THR A 160 4.36 9.88 7.12
C THR A 160 3.37 10.17 6.01
N SER A 161 2.70 11.32 6.08
CA SER A 161 1.75 11.77 5.05
C SER A 161 2.31 11.59 3.64
N HIS A 162 1.51 10.98 2.77
CA HIS A 162 1.75 10.75 1.35
C HIS A 162 3.04 9.99 1.02
N ALA A 163 3.58 9.22 1.96
CA ALA A 163 4.66 8.30 1.65
C ALA A 163 4.17 7.10 0.83
N GLU A 164 5.02 6.66 -0.08
CA GLU A 164 4.95 5.39 -0.79
C GLU A 164 5.89 4.40 -0.09
N ILE A 165 5.35 3.30 0.43
CA ILE A 165 6.13 2.31 1.19
C ILE A 165 5.98 0.94 0.54
N VAL A 166 7.08 0.38 0.08
CA VAL A 166 7.13 -0.97 -0.50
C VAL A 166 7.84 -1.91 0.47
N LEU A 167 7.23 -3.05 0.77
CA LEU A 167 7.87 -4.17 1.46
C LEU A 167 7.90 -5.41 0.58
N GLU A 168 9.01 -6.13 0.59
CA GLU A 168 9.15 -7.33 -0.22
C GLU A 168 9.88 -8.49 0.46
N VAL A 169 9.49 -9.71 0.10
CA VAL A 169 10.18 -10.96 0.43
C VAL A 169 10.24 -11.87 -0.80
N GLY A 170 11.45 -12.22 -1.23
CA GLY A 170 11.69 -12.99 -2.45
C GLY A 170 12.38 -12.12 -3.52
N PRO A 171 12.15 -12.37 -4.83
CA PRO A 171 12.86 -11.65 -5.87
C PRO A 171 12.53 -10.16 -5.82
N TYR A 172 13.57 -9.35 -6.04
CA TYR A 172 13.48 -7.89 -6.07
C TYR A 172 12.41 -7.44 -7.09
N VAL A 173 11.51 -6.59 -6.62
CA VAL A 173 10.59 -5.81 -7.43
C VAL A 173 11.09 -4.38 -7.37
N PRO A 174 11.39 -3.74 -8.52
CA PRO A 174 11.72 -2.32 -8.54
C PRO A 174 10.64 -1.55 -7.77
N PRO A 175 10.98 -0.80 -6.71
CA PRO A 175 9.98 -0.19 -5.86
C PRO A 175 9.27 0.93 -6.62
N HIS A 176 7.98 1.09 -6.36
CA HIS A 176 7.31 2.33 -6.74
C HIS A 176 7.87 3.49 -5.89
N ALA A 177 8.05 4.63 -6.55
CA ALA A 177 8.61 5.81 -5.92
C ALA A 177 7.54 6.80 -5.44
N SER A 178 6.31 6.66 -5.93
CA SER A 178 5.21 7.58 -5.68
C SER A 178 3.86 6.91 -5.90
N PHE A 179 2.85 7.38 -5.17
CA PHE A 179 1.46 7.07 -5.38
C PHE A 179 0.65 8.35 -5.56
N THR A 180 -0.34 8.33 -6.47
CA THR A 180 -1.23 9.47 -6.68
C THR A 180 -2.41 9.36 -5.74
N PHE A 181 -2.36 10.14 -4.65
CA PHE A 181 -3.41 10.17 -3.64
C PHE A 181 -4.67 10.88 -4.15
N PRO A 182 -5.87 10.35 -3.87
CA PRO A 182 -7.10 11.08 -4.13
C PRO A 182 -7.14 12.41 -3.38
N PRO A 183 -7.80 13.45 -3.93
CA PRO A 183 -7.97 14.72 -3.23
C PRO A 183 -8.58 14.54 -1.84
N GLY A 184 -8.02 15.23 -0.84
CA GLY A 184 -8.52 15.20 0.54
C GLY A 184 -8.15 13.94 1.33
N THR A 185 -7.22 13.11 0.81
CA THR A 185 -6.52 12.09 1.60
C THR A 185 -5.19 12.59 2.11
#